data_AF-A0A0F9D581-F1
#
_entry.id   AF-A0A0F9D581-F1
#
_cell.length_a   1.000
_cell.length_b   1.000
_cell.length_c   1.000
_cell.angle_alpha   90.00
_cell.angle_beta   90.00
_cell.angle_gamma   90.00
#
_symmetry.space_group_name_H-M   'P 1'
#
loop_
_entity.id
_entity.type
_entity.pdbx_description
1 polymer ?
#
loop_
_entity_poly.entity_id
_entity_poly.type
_entity_poly.pdbx_seq_one_letter_code
_entity_poly.pdbx_strand_id
1 'polypeptide(L)'
;MDLFVQASRHLRGTIAVPPNKSHSFRALIMACLAEGTSRIVSPAVSADWMRGVEAMEMLGASIEPKGADSWEVIGAGGKLHCPDDVINCGNSGIIFRFFTALAACVPGYTVLTGDDSIRNIRPAGPLIDALNSLGAWAVSTKGDGHAPVVVRGRLKGGQA
;
A
#
# COMPACT_ATOMS: atom_id res chain seq x y z
N MET A 1 0.98 27.24 4.39
CA MET A 1 1.99 28.04 3.68
C MET A 1 1.30 28.62 2.47
N ASP A 2 1.23 29.93 2.39
CA ASP A 2 0.65 30.59 1.22
C ASP A 2 1.68 30.57 0.09
N LEU A 3 1.24 30.20 -1.12
CA LEU A 3 2.08 30.17 -2.31
C LEU A 3 1.70 31.33 -3.21
N PHE A 4 2.67 32.20 -3.51
CA PHE A 4 2.51 33.29 -4.48
C PHE A 4 3.20 32.88 -5.78
N VAL A 5 2.42 32.73 -6.86
CA VAL A 5 2.93 32.33 -8.18
C VAL A 5 2.85 33.52 -9.13
N GLN A 6 3.95 33.84 -9.80
CA GLN A 6 4.02 34.87 -10.83
C GLN A 6 4.40 34.26 -12.17
N ALA A 7 3.91 34.84 -13.27
CA ALA A 7 4.18 34.34 -14.61
C ALA A 7 5.67 34.49 -14.96
N SER A 8 6.31 33.38 -15.36
CA SER A 8 7.66 33.43 -15.94
C SER A 8 7.59 33.68 -17.44
N ARG A 9 8.41 34.59 -17.95
CA ARG A 9 8.50 34.89 -19.39
C ARG A 9 9.18 33.75 -20.17
N HIS A 10 10.15 33.07 -19.54
CA HIS A 10 10.89 31.95 -20.14
C HIS A 10 11.29 30.93 -19.06
N LEU A 11 11.14 29.64 -19.34
CA LEU A 11 11.63 28.56 -18.48
C LEU A 11 12.62 27.69 -19.27
N ARG A 12 13.87 27.60 -18.81
CA ARG A 12 14.93 26.79 -19.44
C ARG A 12 15.81 26.16 -18.38
N GLY A 13 16.11 24.88 -18.52
CA GLY A 13 16.97 24.12 -17.61
C GLY A 13 16.85 22.62 -17.85
N THR A 14 17.62 21.84 -17.09
CA THR A 14 17.49 20.38 -17.00
C THR A 14 17.28 20.02 -15.54
N ILE A 15 16.34 19.11 -15.27
CA ILE A 15 16.10 18.59 -13.93
C ILE A 15 16.16 17.07 -13.97
N ALA A 16 16.60 16.46 -12.87
CA ALA A 16 16.36 15.05 -12.64
C ALA A 16 14.90 14.90 -12.21
N VAL A 17 14.13 14.09 -12.94
CA VAL A 17 12.75 13.79 -12.58
C VAL A 17 12.76 12.94 -11.30
N PRO A 18 11.96 13.28 -10.28
CA PRO A 18 11.90 12.48 -9.06
C PRO A 18 11.42 11.06 -9.34
N PRO A 19 11.78 10.08 -8.51
CA PRO A 19 11.34 8.70 -8.69
C PRO A 19 9.82 8.55 -8.73
N ASN A 20 9.35 7.56 -9.48
CA ASN A 20 7.92 7.30 -9.60
C ASN A 20 7.37 6.61 -8.35
N LYS A 21 6.45 7.29 -7.65
CA LYS A 21 5.76 6.78 -6.46
C LYS A 21 5.08 5.44 -6.69
N SER A 22 4.31 5.31 -7.76
CA SER A 22 3.55 4.11 -8.08
C SER A 22 4.42 2.91 -8.46
N HIS A 23 5.59 3.13 -9.08
CA HIS A 23 6.58 2.07 -9.32
C HIS A 23 7.27 1.66 -8.03
N SER A 24 7.61 2.63 -7.18
CA SER A 24 8.24 2.36 -5.88
C SER A 24 7.33 1.45 -5.03
N PHE A 25 6.03 1.73 -4.95
CA PHE A 25 5.09 0.86 -4.22
C PHE A 25 4.95 -0.54 -4.81
N ARG A 26 4.90 -0.65 -6.13
CA ARG A 26 4.82 -1.99 -6.76
C ARG A 26 6.09 -2.77 -6.51
N ALA A 27 7.26 -2.14 -6.61
CA ALA A 27 8.54 -2.75 -6.29
C ALA A 27 8.57 -3.23 -4.83
N LEU A 28 8.09 -2.41 -3.89
CA LEU A 28 7.97 -2.77 -2.48
C LEU A 28 7.10 -4.02 -2.28
N ILE A 29 5.87 -4.02 -2.81
CA ILE A 29 4.93 -5.14 -2.68
C ILE A 29 5.52 -6.41 -3.30
N MET A 30 6.07 -6.32 -4.51
CA MET A 30 6.66 -7.48 -5.20
C MET A 30 7.86 -8.04 -4.42
N ALA A 31 8.75 -7.16 -3.93
CA ALA A 31 9.89 -7.55 -3.11
C ALA A 31 9.47 -8.23 -1.80
N CYS A 32 8.42 -7.71 -1.14
CA CYS A 32 7.90 -8.29 0.10
C CYS A 32 7.23 -9.64 -0.11
N LEU A 33 6.68 -9.89 -1.31
CA LEU A 33 6.04 -11.17 -1.63
C LEU A 33 7.03 -12.22 -2.17
N ALA A 34 8.17 -11.80 -2.69
CA ALA A 34 9.19 -12.67 -3.23
C ALA A 34 9.84 -13.54 -2.13
N GLU A 35 10.45 -14.65 -2.56
CA GLU A 35 11.37 -15.43 -1.72
C GLU A 35 12.76 -14.78 -1.74
N GLY A 36 13.42 -14.72 -0.59
CA GLY A 36 14.80 -14.21 -0.46
C GLY A 36 14.90 -12.69 -0.32
N THR A 37 16.01 -12.13 -0.82
CA THR A 37 16.37 -10.73 -0.62
C THR A 37 16.29 -9.94 -1.93
N SER A 38 15.60 -8.80 -1.89
CA SER A 38 15.49 -7.84 -2.99
C SER A 38 16.15 -6.52 -2.61
N ARG A 39 16.66 -5.80 -3.60
CA ARG A 39 17.19 -4.44 -3.45
C ARG A 39 16.38 -3.45 -4.30
N ILE A 40 15.81 -2.44 -3.67
CA ILE A 40 15.08 -1.36 -4.33
C ILE A 40 15.99 -0.12 -4.34
N VAL A 41 16.37 0.34 -5.53
CA VAL A 41 17.25 1.49 -5.72
C VAL A 41 16.43 2.72 -6.06
N SER A 42 16.76 3.86 -5.44
CA SER A 42 16.12 5.16 -5.63
C SER A 42 14.58 5.15 -5.55
N PRO A 43 13.95 4.57 -4.51
CA PRO A 43 12.50 4.66 -4.37
C PRO A 43 12.06 6.09 -4.06
N ALA A 44 10.82 6.42 -4.38
CA ALA A 44 10.18 7.69 -4.02
C ALA A 44 9.85 7.72 -2.52
N VAL A 45 10.86 7.94 -1.68
CA VAL A 45 10.72 8.03 -0.22
C VAL A 45 9.79 9.20 0.12
N SER A 46 8.71 8.89 0.83
CA SER A 46 7.64 9.80 1.18
C SER A 46 6.90 9.26 2.42
N ALA A 47 5.97 10.03 2.99
CA ALA A 47 5.12 9.56 4.08
C ALA A 47 4.38 8.26 3.69
N ASP A 48 3.85 8.20 2.47
CA ASP A 48 3.25 6.98 1.94
C ASP A 48 4.27 5.83 1.93
N TRP A 49 5.52 6.05 1.47
CA TRP A 49 6.52 4.98 1.40
C TRP A 49 6.70 4.34 2.77
N MET A 50 6.86 5.17 3.79
CA MET A 50 7.01 4.71 5.18
C MET A 50 5.77 3.93 5.66
N ARG A 51 4.55 4.40 5.34
CA ARG A 51 3.31 3.64 5.65
C ARG A 51 3.28 2.28 4.95
N GLY A 52 3.78 2.21 3.71
CA GLY A 52 3.87 0.96 2.97
C GLY A 52 4.91 -0.01 3.56
N VAL A 53 6.05 0.52 4.02
CA VAL A 53 7.09 -0.23 4.72
C VAL A 53 6.52 -0.81 6.02
N GLU A 54 5.99 0.04 6.89
CA GLU A 54 5.39 -0.37 8.18
C GLU A 54 4.33 -1.46 7.96
N ALA A 55 3.43 -1.27 6.98
CA ALA A 55 2.37 -2.23 6.71
C ALA A 55 2.89 -3.56 6.14
N MET A 56 3.99 -3.57 5.38
CA MET A 56 4.60 -4.82 4.90
C MET A 56 5.39 -5.55 5.97
N GLU A 57 6.01 -4.81 6.90
CA GLU A 57 6.66 -5.38 8.08
C GLU A 57 5.64 -6.08 8.98
N MET A 58 4.48 -5.44 9.21
CA MET A 58 3.35 -6.07 9.92
C MET A 58 2.86 -7.36 9.26
N LEU A 59 3.05 -7.51 7.95
CA LEU A 59 2.66 -8.69 7.19
C LEU A 59 3.78 -9.75 7.06
N GLY A 60 4.95 -9.50 7.67
CA GLY A 60 6.03 -10.48 7.82
C GLY A 60 7.28 -10.27 6.95
N ALA A 61 7.39 -9.15 6.22
CA ALA A 61 8.64 -8.80 5.53
C ALA A 61 9.62 -8.08 6.49
N SER A 62 10.91 -8.06 6.16
CA SER A 62 11.91 -7.20 6.84
C SER A 62 12.48 -6.22 5.83
N ILE A 63 12.44 -4.92 6.17
CA ILE A 63 12.69 -3.85 5.21
C ILE A 63 13.58 -2.80 5.87
N GLU A 64 14.78 -2.61 5.33
CA GLU A 64 15.74 -1.68 5.93
C GLU A 64 16.45 -0.82 4.89
N PRO A 65 16.79 0.44 5.21
CA PRO A 65 17.61 1.26 4.34
C PRO A 65 19.02 0.66 4.24
N LYS A 66 19.55 0.59 3.02
CA LYS A 66 20.95 0.24 2.72
C LYS A 66 21.63 1.42 2.04
N GLY A 67 22.46 2.13 2.81
CA GLY A 67 23.16 3.32 2.34
C GLY A 67 22.20 4.49 2.13
N ALA A 68 22.59 5.42 1.25
CA ALA A 68 21.87 6.68 1.06
C ALA A 68 20.61 6.58 0.18
N ASP A 69 20.57 5.61 -0.74
CA ASP A 69 19.57 5.62 -1.84
C ASP A 69 19.10 4.21 -2.24
N SER A 70 19.17 3.25 -1.31
CA SER A 70 18.57 1.94 -1.55
C SER A 70 17.97 1.35 -0.30
N TRP A 71 17.07 0.39 -0.50
CA TRP A 71 16.42 -0.37 0.54
C TRP A 71 16.61 -1.86 0.25
N GLU A 72 16.89 -2.62 1.28
CA GLU A 72 16.90 -4.08 1.24
C GLU A 72 15.59 -4.60 1.81
N VAL A 73 15.03 -5.60 1.13
CA VAL A 73 13.77 -6.23 1.50
C VAL A 73 14.00 -7.73 1.55
N ILE A 74 13.88 -8.30 2.74
CA ILE A 74 13.78 -9.74 2.93
C ILE A 74 12.29 -10.09 2.85
N GLY A 75 11.90 -10.74 1.76
CA GLY A 75 10.50 -11.03 1.46
C GLY A 75 9.93 -12.17 2.29
N ALA A 76 8.61 -12.14 2.49
CA ALA A 76 7.86 -13.15 3.22
C ALA A 76 7.64 -14.45 2.42
N GLY A 77 8.08 -14.53 1.15
CA GLY A 77 7.95 -15.73 0.32
C GLY A 77 6.50 -16.21 0.15
N GLY A 78 5.57 -15.28 -0.02
CA GLY A 78 4.12 -15.56 -0.09
C GLY A 78 3.47 -16.03 1.22
N LYS A 79 4.21 -16.11 2.33
CA LYS A 79 3.70 -16.52 3.65
C LYS A 79 3.36 -15.30 4.51
N LEU A 80 2.41 -14.49 4.05
CA LEU A 80 1.96 -13.33 4.81
C LEU A 80 1.31 -13.73 6.14
N HIS A 81 1.57 -12.95 7.17
CA HIS A 81 1.04 -13.13 8.52
C HIS A 81 -0.13 -12.19 8.78
N CYS A 82 -1.05 -12.61 9.65
CA CYS A 82 -2.06 -11.72 10.20
C CYS A 82 -1.35 -10.64 11.01
N PRO A 83 -1.56 -9.34 10.73
CA PRO A 83 -0.95 -8.29 11.52
C PRO A 83 -1.54 -8.25 12.93
N ASP A 84 -0.73 -7.88 13.91
CA ASP A 84 -1.16 -7.73 15.32
C ASP A 84 -2.01 -6.47 15.56
N ASP A 85 -1.98 -5.50 14.63
CA ASP A 85 -2.68 -4.23 14.73
C ASP A 85 -3.29 -3.79 13.39
N VAL A 86 -4.04 -2.71 13.41
CA VAL A 86 -4.69 -2.08 12.26
C VAL A 86 -3.64 -1.51 11.31
N ILE A 87 -3.75 -1.84 10.02
CA ILE A 87 -2.94 -1.22 8.98
C ILE A 87 -3.45 0.20 8.70
N ASN A 88 -2.71 1.21 9.14
CA ASN A 88 -3.02 2.62 8.88
C ASN A 88 -2.34 3.13 7.60
N CYS A 89 -3.12 3.30 6.54
CA CYS A 89 -2.65 3.72 5.23
C CYS A 89 -2.43 5.25 5.10
N GLY A 90 -2.68 6.03 6.16
CA GLY A 90 -2.61 7.49 6.13
C GLY A 90 -3.54 8.09 5.05
N ASN A 91 -3.03 9.04 4.26
CA ASN A 91 -3.76 9.61 3.11
C ASN A 91 -3.61 8.79 1.81
N SER A 92 -3.00 7.60 1.86
CA SER A 92 -2.56 6.92 0.64
C SER A 92 -3.64 6.01 0.06
N GLY A 93 -4.27 6.47 -1.01
CA GLY A 93 -5.29 5.68 -1.72
C GLY A 93 -4.72 4.48 -2.48
N ILE A 94 -3.43 4.53 -2.85
CA ILE A 94 -2.74 3.41 -3.50
C ILE A 94 -2.45 2.32 -2.46
N ILE A 95 -1.87 2.67 -1.31
CA ILE A 95 -1.63 1.71 -0.22
C ILE A 95 -2.94 1.11 0.24
N PHE A 96 -3.94 1.92 0.53
CA PHE A 96 -5.22 1.41 1.03
C PHE A 96 -5.84 0.36 0.09
N ARG A 97 -5.88 0.61 -1.22
CA ARG A 97 -6.44 -0.36 -2.19
C ARG A 97 -5.58 -1.59 -2.37
N PHE A 98 -4.26 -1.43 -2.55
CA PHE A 98 -3.36 -2.58 -2.73
C PHE A 98 -3.32 -3.47 -1.48
N PHE A 99 -3.27 -2.87 -0.29
CA PHE A 99 -3.21 -3.62 0.95
C PHE A 99 -4.57 -4.25 1.31
N THR A 100 -5.69 -3.63 0.93
CA THR A 100 -7.01 -4.27 1.07
C THR A 100 -7.10 -5.53 0.22
N ALA A 101 -6.59 -5.48 -1.03
CA ALA A 101 -6.50 -6.67 -1.86
C ALA A 101 -5.51 -7.70 -1.30
N LEU A 102 -4.36 -7.25 -0.81
CA LEU A 102 -3.34 -8.11 -0.22
C LEU A 102 -3.84 -8.84 1.03
N ALA A 103 -4.64 -8.16 1.87
CA ALA A 103 -5.26 -8.72 3.06
C ALA A 103 -6.16 -9.92 2.74
N ALA A 104 -6.70 -10.02 1.53
CA ALA A 104 -7.43 -11.21 1.10
C ALA A 104 -6.54 -12.45 0.94
N CYS A 105 -5.21 -12.28 0.83
CA CYS A 105 -4.22 -13.37 0.80
C CYS A 105 -3.66 -13.71 2.18
N VAL A 106 -3.98 -12.94 3.21
CA VAL A 106 -3.51 -13.09 4.59
C VAL A 106 -4.43 -14.07 5.33
N PRO A 107 -3.90 -14.98 6.18
CA PRO A 107 -4.76 -15.81 7.02
C PRO A 107 -5.37 -14.94 8.14
N GLY A 108 -6.64 -15.19 8.50
CA GLY A 108 -7.29 -14.45 9.58
C GLY A 108 -7.95 -13.16 9.11
N TYR A 109 -8.06 -12.18 10.02
CA TYR A 109 -8.74 -10.91 9.79
C TYR A 109 -7.74 -9.76 9.81
N THR A 110 -7.74 -8.94 8.76
CA THR A 110 -6.96 -7.71 8.69
C THR A 110 -7.90 -6.51 8.66
N VAL A 111 -7.59 -5.49 9.44
CA VAL A 111 -8.33 -4.22 9.44
C VAL A 111 -7.46 -3.15 8.81
N LEU A 112 -8.01 -2.46 7.81
CA LEU A 112 -7.34 -1.36 7.12
C LEU A 112 -8.08 -0.05 7.36
N THR A 113 -7.32 1.01 7.64
CA THR A 113 -7.85 2.36 7.82
C THR A 113 -6.94 3.41 7.20
N GLY A 114 -7.34 4.67 7.29
CA GLY A 114 -6.53 5.82 6.90
C GLY A 114 -7.04 7.09 7.58
N ASP A 115 -6.64 8.23 7.04
CA ASP A 115 -7.11 9.54 7.51
C ASP A 115 -8.54 9.86 7.07
N ASP A 116 -8.99 11.09 7.32
CA ASP A 116 -10.32 11.57 6.96
C ASP A 116 -10.64 11.41 5.46
N SER A 117 -9.66 11.63 4.58
CA SER A 117 -9.86 11.45 3.13
C SER A 117 -10.14 9.99 2.80
N ILE A 118 -9.35 9.05 3.35
CA ILE A 118 -9.56 7.61 3.15
C ILE A 118 -10.87 7.14 3.78
N ARG A 119 -11.24 7.67 4.94
CA ARG A 119 -12.44 7.27 5.67
C ARG A 119 -13.74 7.83 5.08
N ASN A 120 -13.71 9.01 4.46
CA ASN A 120 -14.95 9.73 4.13
C ASN A 120 -15.07 10.17 2.67
N ILE A 121 -13.98 10.21 1.90
CA ILE A 121 -13.98 10.75 0.53
C ILE A 121 -13.65 9.69 -0.51
N ARG A 122 -12.80 8.71 -0.17
CA ARG A 122 -12.27 7.75 -1.15
C ARG A 122 -12.98 6.39 -1.06
N PRO A 123 -13.86 6.04 -2.02
CA PRO A 123 -14.60 4.80 -1.97
C PRO A 123 -13.72 3.59 -2.26
N ALA A 124 -14.10 2.48 -1.63
CA ALA A 124 -13.54 1.13 -1.74
C ALA A 124 -14.59 0.08 -2.14
N GLY A 125 -15.88 0.45 -2.19
CA GLY A 125 -17.00 -0.45 -2.53
C GLY A 125 -16.72 -1.39 -3.70
N PRO A 126 -16.33 -0.88 -4.90
CA PRO A 126 -16.02 -1.74 -6.04
C PRO A 126 -14.91 -2.76 -5.78
N LEU A 127 -13.91 -2.43 -4.95
CA LEU A 127 -12.87 -3.36 -4.56
C LEU A 127 -13.40 -4.41 -3.57
N ILE A 128 -14.19 -3.99 -2.59
CA ILE A 128 -14.84 -4.89 -1.63
C ILE A 128 -15.71 -5.91 -2.37
N ASP A 129 -16.53 -5.45 -3.31
CA ASP A 129 -17.40 -6.30 -4.12
C ASP A 129 -16.61 -7.29 -4.97
N ALA A 130 -15.52 -6.84 -5.60
CA ALA A 130 -14.63 -7.70 -6.38
C ALA A 130 -13.92 -8.77 -5.51
N LEU A 131 -13.49 -8.41 -4.30
CA LEU A 131 -12.89 -9.39 -3.38
C LEU A 131 -13.91 -10.43 -2.92
N ASN A 132 -15.13 -10.00 -2.62
CA ASN A 132 -16.24 -10.89 -2.25
C ASN A 132 -16.64 -11.82 -3.41
N SER A 133 -16.69 -11.32 -4.65
CA SER A 133 -17.01 -12.15 -5.82
C SER A 133 -15.93 -13.20 -6.11
N LEU A 134 -14.67 -12.92 -5.76
CA LEU A 134 -13.56 -13.86 -5.84
C LEU A 134 -13.45 -14.81 -4.62
N GLY A 135 -14.43 -14.78 -3.71
CA GLY A 135 -14.53 -15.72 -2.58
C GLY A 135 -13.70 -15.36 -1.35
N ALA A 136 -13.09 -14.17 -1.30
CA ALA A 136 -12.67 -13.61 -0.02
C ALA A 136 -13.89 -13.06 0.73
N TRP A 137 -13.70 -12.65 1.98
CA TRP A 137 -14.71 -11.89 2.71
C TRP A 137 -14.16 -10.50 3.03
N ALA A 138 -14.87 -9.45 2.63
CA ALA A 138 -14.51 -8.07 2.90
C ALA A 138 -15.76 -7.23 3.22
N VAL A 139 -15.64 -6.31 4.17
CA VAL A 139 -16.73 -5.41 4.56
C VAL A 139 -16.19 -4.05 4.99
N SER A 140 -16.89 -2.97 4.65
CA SER A 140 -16.70 -1.67 5.29
C SER A 140 -17.39 -1.69 6.66
N THR A 141 -16.70 -1.28 7.72
CA THR A 141 -17.29 -1.27 9.07
C THR A 141 -18.46 -0.31 9.20
N LYS A 142 -18.57 0.68 8.31
CA LYS A 142 -19.69 1.64 8.25
C LYS A 142 -20.81 1.21 7.30
N GLY A 143 -20.59 0.18 6.49
CA GLY A 143 -21.53 -0.24 5.44
C GLY A 143 -21.65 0.75 4.25
N ASP A 144 -20.79 1.77 4.20
CA ASP A 144 -20.83 2.84 3.18
C ASP A 144 -19.77 2.68 2.09
N GLY A 145 -19.08 1.53 2.07
CA GLY A 145 -18.02 1.23 1.11
C GLY A 145 -16.74 2.05 1.32
N HIS A 146 -16.55 2.71 2.47
CA HIS A 146 -15.31 3.42 2.82
C HIS A 146 -14.55 2.72 3.95
N ALA A 147 -13.33 3.18 4.22
CA ALA A 147 -12.58 2.73 5.39
C ALA A 147 -13.28 3.11 6.72
N PRO A 148 -13.08 2.36 7.82
CA PRO A 148 -12.29 1.13 7.91
C PRO A 148 -12.88 -0.05 7.12
N VAL A 149 -12.00 -0.88 6.55
CA VAL A 149 -12.38 -2.12 5.86
C VAL A 149 -11.78 -3.29 6.61
N VAL A 150 -12.59 -4.31 6.87
CA VAL A 150 -12.14 -5.59 7.41
C VAL A 150 -12.11 -6.59 6.27
N VAL A 151 -11.00 -7.29 6.12
CA VAL A 151 -10.82 -8.35 5.12
C VAL A 151 -10.45 -9.63 5.84
N ARG A 152 -11.08 -10.74 5.45
CA ARG A 152 -10.75 -12.08 5.90
C ARG A 152 -10.36 -12.92 4.69
N GLY A 153 -9.10 -13.33 4.69
CA GLY A 153 -8.57 -14.31 3.75
C GLY A 153 -8.70 -15.76 4.25
N ARG A 154 -8.19 -16.76 3.52
CA ARG A 154 -7.44 -16.62 2.25
C ARG A 154 -8.36 -16.83 1.05
N LEU A 155 -8.25 -15.92 0.08
CA LEU A 155 -8.84 -16.05 -1.24
C LEU A 155 -8.29 -17.32 -1.89
N LYS A 156 -9.20 -18.22 -2.27
CA LYS A 156 -8.88 -19.43 -3.04
C LYS A 156 -9.17 -19.07 -4.48
N GLY A 157 -8.12 -18.84 -5.28
CA GLY A 157 -8.27 -18.41 -6.68
C GLY A 157 -9.30 -19.25 -7.44
N GLY A 158 -10.00 -18.62 -8.38
CA GLY A 158 -11.13 -19.23 -9.10
C GLY A 158 -11.55 -18.39 -10.30
N GLN A 159 -12.67 -18.76 -10.92
CA GLN A 159 -13.31 -17.99 -11.99
C GLN A 159 -14.44 -17.16 -11.39
N ALA A 160 -14.41 -15.84 -11.61
CA ALA A 160 -15.51 -14.93 -11.29
C ALA A 160 -16.25 -14.54 -12.56
#